data_AF-A0A3D4CM96-F1
#
_entry.id   AF-A0A3D4CM96-F1
#
_cell.length_a   1.000
_cell.length_b   1.000
_cell.length_c   1.000
_cell.angle_alpha   90.00
_cell.angle_beta   90.00
_cell.angle_gamma   90.00
#
_symmetry.space_group_name_H-M   'P 1'
#
loop_
_entity.id
_entity.type
_entity.pdbx_description
1 polymer ?
#
loop_
_entity_poly.entity_id
_entity_poly.type
_entity_poly.pdbx_seq_one_letter_code
_entity_poly.pdbx_strand_id
1 'polypeptide(L)'
;MNKKIIFASSLVLTLIVGGVYASRAWAYRGNPTIQGPNYSAERHEAMERAFETNNYEAWKTQMGGRGRVSEVVNKDNFAEFAKAHQLAEAGRLDEANAIRTKLGLNLQSGSGQGRGMGRNR
;
A
#
# COMPACT_ATOMS: atom_id res chain seq x y z
N MET A 1 -65.09 5.05 34.21
CA MET A 1 -65.24 3.61 34.51
C MET A 1 -64.82 2.82 33.29
N ASN A 2 -63.77 1.99 33.41
CA ASN A 2 -63.67 0.64 32.82
C ASN A 2 -62.37 -0.04 33.30
N LYS A 3 -62.42 -1.37 33.37
CA LYS A 3 -61.85 -2.20 34.44
C LYS A 3 -60.41 -2.68 34.17
N LYS A 4 -59.69 -2.87 35.27
CA LYS A 4 -58.39 -3.58 35.38
C LYS A 4 -58.47 -4.97 34.75
N ILE A 5 -57.45 -5.40 34.01
CA ILE A 5 -56.97 -6.79 34.01
C ILE A 5 -55.45 -6.80 33.77
N ILE A 6 -54.71 -7.18 34.82
CA ILE A 6 -53.32 -7.63 34.76
C ILE A 6 -53.39 -9.14 34.58
N PHE A 7 -52.70 -9.70 33.57
CA PHE A 7 -52.36 -11.12 33.53
C PHE A 7 -50.84 -11.26 33.37
N ALA A 8 -50.24 -11.81 34.42
CA ALA A 8 -48.87 -12.30 34.46
C ALA A 8 -48.87 -13.80 34.08
N SER A 9 -47.95 -14.22 33.21
CA SER A 9 -47.41 -15.58 32.99
C SER A 9 -46.76 -15.62 31.60
N SER A 10 -45.66 -16.27 31.29
CA SER A 10 -44.68 -17.09 32.01
C SER A 10 -43.53 -17.39 31.03
N LEU A 11 -42.28 -17.28 31.51
CA LEU A 11 -41.15 -18.17 31.23
C LEU A 11 -40.92 -18.70 29.78
N VAL A 12 -39.91 -18.16 29.07
CA VAL A 12 -38.96 -18.98 28.29
C VAL A 12 -37.56 -18.38 28.40
N LEU A 13 -36.66 -19.16 29.00
CA LEU A 13 -35.22 -18.95 29.03
C LEU A 13 -34.66 -19.38 27.66
N THR A 14 -33.99 -18.50 26.92
CA THR A 14 -33.07 -18.92 25.86
C THR A 14 -31.86 -17.99 25.81
N LEU A 15 -30.79 -18.48 26.42
CA LEU A 15 -29.41 -18.05 26.17
C LEU A 15 -29.11 -18.21 24.68
N ILE A 16 -28.95 -17.11 23.95
CA ILE A 16 -28.12 -17.10 22.75
C ILE A 16 -27.03 -16.07 22.98
N VAL A 17 -25.92 -16.58 23.51
CA VAL A 17 -24.61 -15.94 23.46
C VAL A 17 -24.22 -15.86 21.98
N GLY A 18 -24.57 -14.74 21.36
CA GLY A 18 -24.23 -14.42 19.98
C GLY A 18 -23.43 -13.12 19.91
N GLY A 19 -22.48 -12.95 20.84
CA GLY A 19 -21.48 -11.89 20.71
C GLY A 19 -20.65 -12.18 19.47
N VAL A 20 -21.00 -11.53 18.36
CA VAL A 20 -20.20 -11.51 17.15
C VAL A 20 -18.86 -10.89 17.54
N TYR A 21 -17.89 -11.75 17.86
CA TYR A 21 -16.49 -11.39 17.78
C TYR A 21 -16.19 -11.17 16.31
N ALA A 22 -16.58 -10.00 15.79
CA ALA A 22 -15.98 -9.46 14.60
C ALA A 22 -14.53 -9.23 15.01
N SER A 23 -13.69 -10.22 14.71
CA SER A 23 -12.24 -10.13 14.77
C SER A 23 -11.88 -8.88 14.00
N ARG A 24 -11.68 -7.76 14.70
CA ARG A 24 -11.04 -6.60 14.12
C ARG A 24 -9.64 -7.08 13.84
N ALA A 25 -9.42 -7.53 12.61
CA ALA A 25 -8.09 -7.75 12.11
C ALA A 25 -7.37 -6.43 12.31
N TRP A 26 -6.47 -6.40 13.28
CA TRP A 26 -5.47 -5.36 13.38
C TRP A 26 -4.57 -5.59 12.17
N ALA A 27 -4.98 -5.07 11.01
CA ALA A 27 -4.06 -4.91 9.92
C ALA A 27 -2.92 -4.06 10.50
N TYR A 28 -1.77 -4.71 10.68
CA TYR A 28 -0.57 -4.07 11.20
C TYR A 28 -0.37 -2.77 10.42
N ARG A 29 -0.68 -1.66 11.08
CA ARG A 29 -0.57 -0.32 10.52
C ARG A 29 0.90 0.03 10.71
N GLY A 30 1.73 -0.47 9.78
CA GLY A 30 3.20 -0.42 9.91
C GLY A 30 3.68 0.96 10.32
N ASN A 31 4.72 1.01 11.14
CA ASN A 31 5.25 2.29 11.59
C ASN A 31 5.88 3.02 10.39
N PRO A 32 5.35 4.18 9.97
CA PRO A 32 5.85 4.92 8.80
C PRO A 32 7.26 5.48 9.02
N THR A 33 7.78 5.46 10.25
CA THR A 33 9.16 5.87 10.54
C THR A 33 10.18 4.75 10.29
N ILE A 34 9.75 3.51 10.01
CA ILE A 34 10.65 2.40 9.73
C ILE A 34 11.09 2.48 8.26
N GLN A 35 12.33 2.88 8.06
CA GLN A 35 12.97 2.94 6.76
C GLN A 35 13.45 1.55 6.33
N GLY A 36 13.35 1.24 5.03
CA GLY A 36 13.77 -0.05 4.50
C GLY A 36 15.28 -0.27 4.57
N PRO A 37 15.77 -1.52 4.44
CA PRO A 37 17.19 -1.86 4.57
C PRO A 37 18.10 -1.21 3.49
N ASN A 38 17.51 -0.59 2.47
CA ASN A 38 18.23 0.12 1.40
C ASN A 38 18.06 1.64 1.49
N TYR A 39 17.59 2.16 2.62
CA TYR A 39 17.45 3.59 2.84
C TYR A 39 18.71 4.16 3.51
N SER A 40 19.23 5.25 2.93
CA SER A 40 20.10 6.22 3.60
C SER A 40 19.65 7.62 3.14
N ALA A 41 19.85 8.64 3.96
CA ALA A 41 19.50 10.03 3.59
C ALA A 41 20.23 10.46 2.30
N GLU A 42 21.51 10.12 2.19
CA GLU A 42 22.34 10.39 1.00
C GLU A 42 21.77 9.75 -0.26
N ARG A 43 21.33 8.49 -0.17
CA ARG A 43 20.70 7.79 -1.30
C ARG A 43 19.36 8.39 -1.68
N HIS A 44 18.58 8.81 -0.69
CA HIS A 44 17.29 9.46 -0.91
C HIS A 44 17.47 10.78 -1.67
N GLU A 45 18.35 11.67 -1.20
CA GLU A 45 18.65 12.93 -1.90
C GLU A 45 19.21 12.69 -3.30
N ALA A 46 20.11 11.71 -3.47
CA ALA A 46 20.66 11.39 -4.78
C ALA A 46 19.57 10.91 -5.76
N MET A 47 18.55 10.21 -5.25
CA MET A 47 17.41 9.74 -6.02
C MET A 47 16.45 10.88 -6.37
N GLU A 48 16.13 11.77 -5.43
CA GLU A 48 15.32 12.97 -5.66
C GLU A 48 15.94 13.85 -6.73
N ARG A 49 17.23 14.19 -6.60
CA ARG A 49 17.95 14.97 -7.62
C ARG A 49 17.90 14.31 -8.99
N ALA A 50 17.98 12.98 -9.06
CA ALA A 50 17.89 12.27 -10.33
C ALA A 50 16.49 12.42 -10.97
N PHE A 51 15.43 12.48 -10.19
CA PHE A 51 14.08 12.75 -10.67
C PHE A 51 13.89 14.22 -11.08
N GLU A 52 14.38 15.17 -10.28
CA GLU A 52 14.29 16.61 -10.58
C GLU A 52 15.04 16.99 -11.86
N THR A 53 16.24 16.44 -12.03
CA THR A 53 17.10 16.70 -13.19
C THR A 53 16.83 15.76 -14.37
N ASN A 54 15.88 14.84 -14.23
CA ASN A 54 15.55 13.84 -15.23
C ASN A 54 16.77 13.00 -15.69
N ASN A 55 17.68 12.71 -14.74
CA ASN A 55 18.94 12.02 -14.99
C ASN A 55 18.81 10.49 -14.79
N TYR A 56 18.53 9.79 -15.88
CA TYR A 56 18.40 8.32 -15.90
C TYR A 56 19.65 7.59 -15.41
N GLU A 57 20.85 8.02 -15.79
CA GLU A 57 22.10 7.31 -15.43
C GLU A 57 22.39 7.40 -13.93
N ALA A 58 22.14 8.58 -13.34
CA ALA A 58 22.23 8.78 -11.90
C ALA A 58 21.22 7.88 -11.16
N TRP A 59 19.96 7.88 -11.62
CA TRP A 59 18.92 7.01 -11.05
C TRP A 59 19.27 5.52 -11.16
N LYS A 60 19.71 5.06 -12.34
CA LYS A 60 20.09 3.67 -12.61
C LYS A 60 21.20 3.20 -11.67
N THR A 61 22.18 4.06 -11.41
CA THR A 61 23.29 3.79 -10.50
C THR A 61 22.76 3.56 -9.07
N GLN A 62 21.84 4.40 -8.60
CA GLN A 62 21.21 4.26 -7.28
C GLN A 62 20.27 3.05 -7.17
N MET A 63 19.71 2.58 -8.28
CA MET A 63 18.89 1.37 -8.34
C MET A 63 19.72 0.09 -8.37
N GLY A 64 20.96 0.13 -8.89
CA GLY A 64 21.88 -1.01 -8.91
C GLY A 64 21.30 -2.26 -9.59
N GLY A 65 20.43 -2.08 -10.60
CA GLY A 65 19.74 -3.18 -11.30
C GLY A 65 18.74 -3.95 -10.45
N ARG A 66 18.29 -3.40 -9.32
CA ARG A 66 17.39 -4.10 -8.39
C ARG A 66 15.92 -3.82 -8.75
N GLY A 67 15.17 -4.92 -8.89
CA GLY A 67 13.71 -4.91 -9.00
C GLY A 67 13.21 -4.58 -10.40
N ARG A 68 11.94 -4.95 -10.65
CA ARG A 68 11.26 -4.80 -11.95
C ARG A 68 11.33 -3.39 -12.53
N VAL A 69 11.38 -2.36 -11.67
CA VAL A 69 11.49 -0.96 -12.14
C VAL A 69 12.77 -0.73 -12.94
N SER A 70 13.87 -1.39 -12.60
CA SER A 70 15.15 -1.27 -13.33
C SER A 70 15.17 -2.03 -14.66
N GLU A 71 14.26 -2.98 -14.86
CA GLU A 71 14.09 -3.74 -16.10
C GLU A 71 13.18 -3.00 -17.09
N VAL A 72 12.21 -2.27 -16.56
CA VAL A 72 11.16 -1.60 -17.32
C VAL A 72 11.54 -0.15 -17.67
N VAL A 73 12.20 0.54 -16.73
CA VAL A 73 12.58 1.94 -16.92
C VAL A 73 13.91 2.03 -17.65
N ASN A 74 13.91 2.76 -18.76
CA ASN A 74 15.05 3.03 -19.62
C ASN A 74 15.16 4.53 -19.89
N LYS A 75 16.19 4.94 -20.62
CA LYS A 75 16.44 6.36 -20.93
C LYS A 75 15.26 7.03 -21.67
N ASP A 76 14.52 6.27 -22.48
CA ASP A 76 13.46 6.80 -23.32
C ASP A 76 12.17 7.08 -22.53
N ASN A 77 11.92 6.30 -21.47
CA ASN A 77 10.70 6.42 -20.65
C ASN A 77 10.95 7.01 -19.25
N PHE A 78 12.20 7.32 -18.90
CA PHE A 78 12.57 7.86 -17.59
C PHE A 78 11.84 9.16 -17.26
N ALA A 79 11.62 10.04 -18.25
CA ALA A 79 10.89 11.29 -18.05
C ALA A 79 9.43 11.06 -17.64
N GLU A 80 8.75 10.05 -18.21
CA GLU A 80 7.40 9.67 -17.79
C GLU A 80 7.43 9.10 -16.36
N PHE A 81 8.44 8.28 -16.05
CA PHE A 81 8.61 7.71 -14.72
C PHE A 81 8.88 8.79 -13.65
N ALA A 82 9.73 9.78 -13.94
CA ALA A 82 9.99 10.93 -13.07
C ALA A 82 8.72 11.76 -12.83
N LYS A 83 7.93 11.99 -13.89
CA LYS A 83 6.62 12.64 -13.75
C LYS A 83 5.67 11.86 -12.85
N ALA A 84 5.65 10.54 -12.96
CA ALA A 84 4.84 9.71 -12.06
C ALA A 84 5.29 9.83 -10.59
N HIS A 85 6.60 9.96 -10.35
CA HIS A 85 7.13 10.20 -9.00
C HIS A 85 6.67 11.56 -8.45
N GLN A 86 6.83 12.64 -9.20
CA GLN A 86 6.37 13.99 -8.81
C GLN A 86 4.85 14.04 -8.53
N LEU A 87 4.04 13.35 -9.36
CA LEU A 87 2.60 13.25 -9.13
C LEU A 87 2.28 12.51 -7.83
N ALA A 88 3.03 11.45 -7.51
CA ALA A 88 2.84 10.71 -6.27
C ALA A 88 3.22 11.55 -5.03
N GLU A 89 4.30 12.33 -5.11
CA GLU A 89 4.70 13.27 -4.05
C GLU A 89 3.67 14.37 -3.83
N ALA A 90 3.05 14.85 -4.91
CA ALA A 90 1.94 15.79 -4.85
C ALA A 90 0.62 15.17 -4.37
N GLY A 91 0.60 13.88 -3.99
CA GLY A 91 -0.59 13.16 -3.53
C GLY A 91 -1.56 12.73 -4.66
N ARG A 92 -1.19 12.95 -5.93
CA ARG A 92 -1.98 12.59 -7.12
C ARG A 92 -1.72 11.14 -7.52
N LEU A 93 -2.05 10.22 -6.61
CA LEU A 93 -1.72 8.80 -6.72
C LEU A 93 -2.37 8.14 -7.94
N ASP A 94 -3.59 8.50 -8.31
CA ASP A 94 -4.29 7.91 -9.47
C ASP A 94 -3.58 8.21 -10.79
N GLU A 95 -3.11 9.45 -10.96
CA GLU A 95 -2.38 9.86 -12.16
C GLU A 95 -0.99 9.26 -12.22
N ALA A 96 -0.29 9.23 -11.07
CA ALA A 96 0.97 8.52 -10.94
C ALA A 96 0.81 7.03 -11.30
N ASN A 97 -0.25 6.40 -10.81
CA ASN A 97 -0.56 4.99 -11.09
C ASN A 97 -0.93 4.74 -12.55
N ALA A 98 -1.63 5.67 -13.21
CA ALA A 98 -1.92 5.57 -14.64
C ALA A 98 -0.63 5.53 -15.48
N ILE A 99 0.33 6.41 -15.19
CA ILE A 99 1.63 6.41 -15.86
C ILE A 99 2.40 5.13 -15.55
N ARG A 100 2.46 4.71 -14.28
CA ARG A 100 3.12 3.45 -13.89
C ARG A 100 2.48 2.24 -14.56
N THR A 101 1.17 2.24 -14.77
CA THR A 101 0.45 1.18 -15.49
C THR A 101 0.83 1.17 -16.96
N LYS A 102 0.84 2.34 -17.62
CA LYS A 102 1.29 2.49 -19.01
C LYS A 102 2.72 1.99 -19.20
N LEU A 103 3.60 2.28 -18.25
CA LEU A 103 4.98 1.80 -18.27
C LEU A 103 5.10 0.30 -17.96
N GLY A 104 4.04 -0.38 -17.51
CA GLY A 104 4.13 -1.79 -17.11
C GLY A 104 4.78 -1.99 -15.74
N LEU A 105 4.76 -0.97 -14.90
CA LEU A 105 5.24 -0.98 -13.50
C LEU A 105 4.15 -1.33 -12.49
N ASN A 106 2.88 -1.31 -12.90
CA ASN A 106 1.79 -1.67 -12.00
C ASN A 106 1.79 -3.17 -11.74
N LEU A 107 1.66 -3.53 -10.46
CA LEU A 107 1.42 -4.90 -10.04
C LEU A 107 -0.03 -5.19 -10.41
N GLN A 108 -0.25 -6.11 -11.35
CA GLN A 108 -1.61 -6.61 -11.66
C GLN A 108 -2.32 -6.89 -10.34
N SER A 109 -3.49 -6.29 -10.13
CA SER A 109 -4.32 -6.38 -8.92
C SER A 109 -4.01 -7.61 -8.06
N GLY A 110 -3.29 -7.42 -6.95
CA GLY A 110 -3.01 -8.47 -5.97
C GLY A 110 -1.75 -9.32 -6.19
N SER A 111 -1.02 -9.16 -7.30
CA SER A 111 0.24 -9.86 -7.57
C SER A 111 1.48 -9.14 -7.01
N GLY A 112 1.28 -8.11 -6.18
CA GLY A 112 2.26 -7.65 -5.20
C GLY A 112 2.50 -8.72 -4.14
N GLN A 113 2.79 -9.94 -4.59
CA GLN A 113 3.14 -11.05 -3.76
C GLN A 113 4.46 -10.64 -3.14
N GLY A 114 4.36 -10.10 -1.92
CA GLY A 114 5.49 -9.87 -1.06
C GLY A 114 6.33 -11.13 -1.09
N ARG A 115 7.49 -11.06 -1.74
CA ARG A 115 8.57 -12.02 -1.58
C ARG A 115 9.15 -11.85 -0.17
N GLY A 116 8.29 -12.01 0.83
CA GLY A 116 8.51 -11.54 2.19
C GLY A 116 7.24 -11.64 3.03
N MET A 117 6.52 -12.76 2.98
CA MET A 117 5.71 -13.20 4.12
C MET A 117 5.61 -14.73 4.08
N GLY A 118 6.01 -15.37 5.18
CA GLY A 118 6.56 -16.72 5.25
C GLY A 118 5.68 -17.89 4.80
N ARG A 119 6.35 -19.00 4.48
CA ARG A 119 5.86 -20.36 4.77
C ARG A 119 7.02 -21.36 4.87
N ASN A 120 7.25 -21.82 6.11
CA ASN A 120 7.68 -23.16 6.57
C ASN A 120 9.05 -23.68 6.06
N ARG A 121 9.99 -24.06 6.94
CA ARG A 121 9.85 -24.92 8.13
C ARG A 121 10.71 -24.46 9.29
#